data_AF-A0A9D5JPG5-F1
#
_entry.id   AF-A0A9D5JPG5-F1
#
_cell.length_a   1.000
_cell.length_b   1.000
_cell.length_c   1.000
_cell.angle_alpha   90.00
_cell.angle_beta   90.00
_cell.angle_gamma   90.00
#
_symmetry.space_group_name_H-M   'P 1'
#
loop_
_entity.id
_entity.type
_entity.pdbx_description
1 polymer ?
#
loop_
_entity_poly.entity_id
_entity_poly.type
_entity_poly.pdbx_seq_one_letter_code
_entity_poly.pdbx_strand_id
1 'polypeptide(L)'
;MKKNFLWFLAGFAGLIFFLFYFSHAFPIASVDIKADRDKAEDIASDFIKKEGFSLSGFDETVIFDSDYKASSYLQKSQGIKNTNEYIREGIPVWFWEIKWFKELEKDSFIVHIDPASGRVIYFKHRILDDESGKDLSFDEAFNMAAEKLRSEGINLSNYELKDKKTEKQKNRTDYEFTWEKIDYRIGEATLRIDVEVYGEELGEYKRYLKVPENFERYMEGEIHFGRMLSMIANIFKFLLTMGAVFVILLKRKQITVNWKLWLGLGCFIAFLKFLNSLNTLPLIWSFYQDTMSQFIFIVDALGDEFIKALTTGVMVIAYGSLGEVFLENYKRVPRPLFLSKENRNIGYGAVFSSVIVGYSLGFIFLGYITLFYIVGSEFFGIWVPPDVEYSNIFGMLIPFLLPLTVAVSSAVEEELAYRFFAIPFLNKLLKFSFPAVFISALTWGYAHSFYRIFPTYVRGIELTLFGLIVGFVFLKYGLEAVIISHFVVNSVLIGMPLIKSNDFHLSVSGVLVIACAFIFPLTFIFLSKAGRKSRIMKSE
;
A
#
# COMPACT_ATOMS: atom_id res chain seq x y z
N MET A 1 -20.61 24.50 -22.86
CA MET A 1 -19.89 23.72 -23.90
C MET A 1 -18.40 24.10 -23.98
N LYS A 2 -18.01 25.33 -24.34
CA LYS A 2 -16.58 25.73 -24.46
C LYS A 2 -15.71 25.40 -23.23
N LYS A 3 -16.17 25.69 -22.00
CA LYS A 3 -15.42 25.40 -20.76
C LYS A 3 -15.21 23.90 -20.53
N ASN A 4 -16.22 23.07 -20.79
CA ASN A 4 -16.13 21.62 -20.60
C ASN A 4 -15.21 20.99 -21.66
N PHE A 5 -15.19 21.55 -22.87
CA PHE A 5 -14.28 21.13 -23.92
C PHE A 5 -12.81 21.42 -23.56
N LEU A 6 -12.51 22.57 -22.95
CA LEU A 6 -11.16 22.86 -22.44
C LEU A 6 -10.73 21.89 -21.33
N TRP A 7 -11.63 21.56 -20.39
CA TRP A 7 -11.36 20.54 -19.38
C TRP A 7 -11.03 19.20 -20.04
N PHE A 8 -11.88 18.76 -20.98
CA PHE A 8 -11.66 17.52 -21.71
C PHE A 8 -10.30 17.49 -22.42
N LEU A 9 -9.92 18.56 -23.13
CA LEU A 9 -8.61 18.64 -23.79
C LEU A 9 -7.45 18.57 -22.80
N ALA A 10 -7.53 19.29 -21.68
CA ALA A 10 -6.50 19.27 -20.65
C ALA A 10 -6.39 17.89 -19.97
N GLY A 11 -7.53 17.26 -19.67
CA GLY A 11 -7.60 15.89 -19.17
C GLY A 11 -6.99 14.89 -20.14
N PHE A 12 -7.35 14.97 -21.42
CA PHE A 12 -6.83 14.10 -22.45
C PHE A 12 -5.31 14.24 -22.63
N ALA A 13 -4.79 15.48 -22.60
CA ALA A 13 -3.35 15.73 -22.61
C ALA A 13 -2.65 15.13 -21.37
N GLY A 14 -3.23 15.28 -20.18
CA GLY A 14 -2.73 14.68 -18.95
C GLY A 14 -2.68 13.15 -19.00
N LEU A 15 -3.73 12.51 -19.51
CA LEU A 15 -3.79 11.06 -19.68
C LEU A 15 -2.76 10.57 -20.69
N ILE A 16 -2.63 11.22 -21.84
CA ILE A 16 -1.61 10.88 -22.84
C ILE A 16 -0.22 10.96 -22.21
N PHE A 17 0.09 12.08 -21.55
CA PHE A 17 1.39 12.25 -20.91
C PHE A 17 1.67 11.15 -19.87
N PHE A 18 0.69 10.84 -19.01
CA PHE A 18 0.78 9.72 -18.08
C PHE A 18 1.09 8.40 -18.81
N LEU A 19 0.32 8.02 -19.83
CA LEU A 19 0.50 6.72 -20.50
C LEU A 19 1.87 6.58 -21.18
N PHE A 20 2.39 7.65 -21.80
CA PHE A 20 3.70 7.62 -22.45
C PHE A 20 4.87 7.59 -21.47
N TYR A 21 4.74 8.27 -20.32
CA TYR A 21 5.86 8.48 -19.39
C TYR A 21 5.71 7.74 -18.05
N PHE A 22 4.64 6.95 -17.85
CA PHE A 22 4.39 6.22 -16.61
C PHE A 22 5.56 5.32 -16.22
N SER A 23 6.09 4.50 -17.15
CA SER A 23 7.21 3.60 -16.87
C SER A 23 8.53 4.32 -16.60
N HIS A 24 8.64 5.59 -17.00
CA HIS A 24 9.81 6.43 -16.72
C HIS A 24 9.71 7.06 -15.32
N ALA A 25 8.52 7.56 -14.96
CA ALA A 25 8.26 8.13 -13.63
C ALA A 25 8.19 7.06 -12.51
N PHE A 26 7.64 5.89 -12.84
CA PHE A 26 7.41 4.77 -11.91
C PHE A 26 7.99 3.48 -12.49
N PRO A 27 9.33 3.35 -12.49
CA PRO A 27 9.96 2.16 -13.01
C PRO A 27 9.68 0.97 -12.09
N ILE A 28 9.28 -0.16 -12.68
CA ILE A 28 8.99 -1.41 -11.96
C ILE A 28 10.17 -2.35 -12.20
N ALA A 29 10.68 -2.97 -11.14
CA ALA A 29 11.71 -4.00 -11.27
C ALA A 29 11.12 -5.25 -11.93
N SER A 30 11.76 -5.76 -12.98
CA SER A 30 11.34 -7.01 -13.63
C SER A 30 11.93 -8.19 -12.86
N VAL A 31 11.09 -9.08 -12.34
CA VAL A 31 11.52 -10.35 -11.74
C VAL A 31 11.40 -11.45 -12.78
N ASP A 32 12.46 -12.21 -13.01
CA ASP A 32 12.43 -13.45 -13.79
C ASP A 32 11.97 -14.59 -12.87
N ILE A 33 10.68 -14.93 -12.94
CA ILE A 33 10.08 -16.00 -12.14
C ILE A 33 10.09 -17.28 -12.98
N LYS A 34 11.06 -18.16 -12.71
CA LYS A 34 11.19 -19.49 -13.35
C LYS A 34 10.70 -20.62 -12.47
N ALA A 35 10.83 -20.47 -11.15
CA ALA A 35 10.14 -21.29 -10.18
C ALA A 35 8.82 -20.60 -9.85
N ASP A 36 7.72 -21.23 -10.24
CA ASP A 36 6.39 -20.85 -9.79
C ASP A 36 6.16 -21.29 -8.33
N ARG A 37 4.99 -20.96 -7.79
CA ARG A 37 4.62 -21.20 -6.40
C ARG A 37 4.79 -22.67 -6.01
N ASP A 38 4.19 -23.57 -6.78
CA ASP A 38 4.15 -25.00 -6.47
C ASP A 38 5.56 -25.62 -6.55
N LYS A 39 6.36 -25.20 -7.54
CA LYS A 39 7.75 -25.65 -7.64
C LYS A 39 8.61 -25.12 -6.49
N ALA A 40 8.38 -23.90 -6.01
CA ALA A 40 9.10 -23.35 -4.87
C ALA A 40 8.76 -24.11 -3.58
N GLU A 41 7.50 -24.48 -3.39
CA GLU A 41 7.00 -25.32 -2.30
C GLU A 41 7.65 -26.72 -2.32
N ASP A 42 7.70 -27.37 -3.48
CA ASP A 42 8.36 -28.68 -3.63
C ASP A 42 9.86 -28.61 -3.26
N ILE A 43 10.58 -27.61 -3.78
CA ILE A 43 12.01 -27.42 -3.50
C ILE A 43 12.25 -27.20 -2.00
N ALA A 44 11.42 -26.35 -1.38
CA ALA A 44 11.56 -26.00 0.02
C ALA A 44 11.22 -27.20 0.93
N SER A 45 10.19 -27.98 0.59
CA SER A 45 9.84 -29.22 1.29
C SER A 45 10.93 -30.27 1.22
N ASP A 46 11.53 -30.46 0.04
CA ASP A 46 12.60 -31.42 -0.16
C ASP A 46 13.89 -31.01 0.56
N PHE A 47 14.16 -29.70 0.64
CA PHE A 47 15.27 -29.17 1.45
C PHE A 47 15.09 -29.54 2.92
N ILE A 48 13.92 -29.29 3.51
CA ILE A 48 13.67 -29.60 4.93
C ILE A 48 13.81 -31.09 5.23
N LYS A 49 13.28 -31.95 4.35
CA LYS A 49 13.44 -33.42 4.48
C LYS A 49 14.89 -33.85 4.38
N LYS A 50 15.68 -33.21 3.52
CA LYS A 50 17.12 -33.49 3.36
C LYS A 50 17.92 -33.10 4.59
N GLU A 51 17.54 -32.02 5.28
CA GLU A 51 18.13 -31.62 6.56
C GLU A 51 17.67 -32.53 7.73
N GLY A 52 16.80 -33.50 7.49
CA GLY A 52 16.40 -34.53 8.45
C GLY A 52 15.10 -34.24 9.21
N PHE A 53 14.41 -33.15 8.90
CA PHE A 53 13.17 -32.76 9.56
C PHE A 53 11.93 -33.36 8.88
N SER A 54 10.85 -33.52 9.66
CA SER A 54 9.55 -33.97 9.16
C SER A 54 8.54 -32.83 9.17
N LEU A 55 7.86 -32.63 8.03
CA LEU A 55 6.79 -31.64 7.88
C LEU A 55 5.40 -32.19 8.26
N SER A 56 5.33 -33.41 8.80
CA SER A 56 4.05 -34.02 9.16
C SER A 56 3.34 -33.24 10.27
N GLY A 57 2.12 -32.80 9.98
CA GLY A 57 1.27 -32.09 10.94
C GLY A 57 1.56 -30.60 11.07
N PHE A 58 2.36 -30.01 10.17
CA PHE A 58 2.49 -28.57 10.04
C PHE A 58 1.44 -28.00 9.08
N ASP A 59 0.93 -26.82 9.40
CA ASP A 59 0.23 -25.97 8.45
C ASP A 59 1.25 -25.18 7.62
N GLU A 60 0.83 -24.71 6.44
CA GLU A 60 1.72 -24.06 5.48
C GLU A 60 1.17 -22.74 4.93
N THR A 61 2.07 -21.80 4.66
CA THR A 61 1.80 -20.60 3.87
C THR A 61 2.93 -20.33 2.88
N VAL A 62 2.56 -19.80 1.71
CA VAL A 62 3.49 -19.46 0.62
C VAL A 62 3.18 -18.06 0.11
N ILE A 63 4.17 -17.17 0.17
CA ILE A 63 4.08 -15.81 -0.35
C ILE A 63 5.27 -15.46 -1.23
N PHE A 64 5.12 -14.45 -2.08
CA PHE A 64 6.24 -13.83 -2.78
C PHE A 64 6.62 -12.53 -2.08
N ASP A 65 7.89 -12.34 -1.75
CA ASP A 65 8.37 -11.14 -1.05
C ASP A 65 9.82 -10.80 -1.44
N SER A 66 10.42 -9.85 -0.72
CA SER A 66 11.73 -9.31 -1.02
C SER A 66 12.47 -8.73 0.17
N ASP A 67 13.80 -8.72 0.08
CA ASP A 67 14.63 -7.90 0.94
C ASP A 67 14.55 -6.43 0.48
N TYR A 68 13.60 -5.70 1.07
CA TYR A 68 13.39 -4.29 0.78
C TYR A 68 14.64 -3.44 1.00
N LYS A 69 15.47 -3.74 2.01
CA LYS A 69 16.68 -2.96 2.30
C LYS A 69 17.69 -3.14 1.17
N ALA A 70 17.96 -4.39 0.79
CA ALA A 70 18.86 -4.70 -0.33
C ALA A 70 18.34 -4.12 -1.65
N SER A 71 17.04 -4.33 -1.94
CA SER A 71 16.38 -3.82 -3.15
C SER A 71 16.49 -2.29 -3.25
N SER A 72 16.13 -1.58 -2.18
CA SER A 72 16.21 -0.12 -2.09
C SER A 72 17.63 0.40 -2.28
N TYR A 73 18.61 -0.24 -1.62
CA TYR A 73 20.01 0.15 -1.72
C TYR A 73 20.55 -0.02 -3.13
N LEU A 74 20.32 -1.19 -3.76
CA LEU A 74 20.77 -1.47 -5.11
C LEU A 74 20.14 -0.49 -6.12
N GLN A 75 18.84 -0.27 -6.02
CA GLN A 75 18.14 0.62 -6.96
C GLN A 75 18.58 2.07 -6.79
N LYS A 76 18.83 2.52 -5.55
CA LYS A 76 19.32 3.88 -5.29
C LYS A 76 20.77 4.08 -5.73
N SER A 77 21.65 3.11 -5.46
CA SER A 77 23.09 3.25 -5.69
C SER A 77 23.54 2.84 -7.09
N GLN A 78 22.89 1.84 -7.69
CA GLN A 78 23.28 1.25 -8.97
C GLN A 78 22.29 1.56 -10.11
N GLY A 79 21.08 2.02 -9.77
CA GLY A 79 19.99 2.14 -10.73
C GLY A 79 19.32 0.79 -11.04
N ILE A 80 18.11 0.84 -11.59
CA ILE A 80 17.24 -0.34 -11.74
C ILE A 80 17.79 -1.35 -12.75
N LYS A 81 18.40 -0.89 -13.84
CA LYS A 81 18.98 -1.77 -14.85
C LYS A 81 20.08 -2.66 -14.25
N ASN A 82 21.08 -2.04 -13.61
CA ASN A 82 22.18 -2.76 -12.98
C ASN A 82 21.68 -3.62 -11.80
N THR A 83 20.69 -3.12 -11.05
CA THR A 83 20.03 -3.94 -10.00
C THR A 83 19.49 -5.25 -10.57
N ASN A 84 18.77 -5.20 -11.69
CA ASN A 84 18.25 -6.40 -12.33
C ASN A 84 19.37 -7.34 -12.82
N GLU A 85 20.51 -6.80 -13.25
CA GLU A 85 21.70 -7.59 -13.64
C GLU A 85 22.31 -8.30 -12.42
N TYR A 86 22.55 -7.59 -11.31
CA TYR A 86 23.04 -8.20 -10.07
C TYR A 86 22.11 -9.29 -9.52
N ILE A 87 20.79 -9.09 -9.62
CA ILE A 87 19.82 -10.11 -9.22
C ILE A 87 19.93 -11.35 -10.11
N ARG A 88 20.11 -11.19 -11.44
CA ARG A 88 20.34 -12.32 -12.35
C ARG A 88 21.66 -13.05 -12.09
N GLU A 89 22.68 -12.33 -11.62
CA GLU A 89 23.96 -12.92 -11.16
C GLU A 89 23.83 -13.66 -9.82
N GLY A 90 22.64 -13.62 -9.21
CA GLY A 90 22.28 -14.36 -8.02
C GLY A 90 22.39 -13.56 -6.74
N ILE A 91 22.28 -12.23 -6.76
CA ILE A 91 22.08 -11.47 -5.52
C ILE A 91 20.65 -11.71 -5.00
N PRO A 92 20.51 -12.23 -3.76
CA PRO A 92 19.22 -12.55 -3.18
C PRO A 92 18.46 -11.27 -2.83
N VAL A 93 17.46 -10.93 -3.64
CA VAL A 93 16.57 -9.78 -3.38
C VAL A 93 15.12 -10.24 -3.35
N TRP A 94 14.68 -11.00 -4.35
CA TRP A 94 13.32 -11.52 -4.46
C TRP A 94 13.29 -12.97 -4.02
N PHE A 95 12.20 -13.40 -3.39
CA PHE A 95 12.02 -14.78 -2.98
C PHE A 95 10.57 -15.22 -2.85
N TRP A 96 10.35 -16.52 -3.05
CA TRP A 96 9.21 -17.21 -2.47
C TRP A 96 9.54 -17.53 -1.01
N GLU A 97 8.75 -17.05 -0.07
CA GLU A 97 8.81 -17.44 1.34
C GLU A 97 7.78 -18.55 1.57
N ILE A 98 8.26 -19.71 2.02
CA ILE A 98 7.43 -20.82 2.47
C ILE A 98 7.64 -20.96 3.96
N LYS A 99 6.54 -21.00 4.71
CA LYS A 99 6.57 -21.14 6.16
C LYS A 99 5.68 -22.29 6.59
N TRP A 100 6.25 -23.18 7.40
CA TRP A 100 5.56 -24.25 8.10
C TRP A 100 5.46 -23.92 9.57
N PHE A 101 4.28 -24.06 10.15
CA PHE A 101 4.05 -23.77 11.56
C PHE A 101 3.02 -24.71 12.18
N LYS A 102 3.01 -24.76 13.51
CA LYS A 102 1.95 -25.39 14.31
C LYS A 102 1.39 -24.41 15.30
N GLU A 103 0.12 -24.54 15.60
CA GLU A 103 -0.55 -23.70 16.57
C GLU A 103 0.04 -23.91 17.98
N LEU A 104 0.43 -22.81 18.63
CA LEU A 104 0.97 -22.76 20.00
C LEU A 104 2.30 -23.51 20.20
N GLU A 105 3.00 -23.81 19.12
CA GLU A 105 4.33 -24.42 19.15
C GLU A 105 5.34 -23.46 18.50
N LYS A 106 6.49 -23.22 19.15
CA LYS A 106 7.55 -22.39 18.57
C LYS A 106 8.32 -23.12 17.46
N ASP A 107 8.13 -24.43 17.36
CA ASP A 107 8.68 -25.28 16.30
C ASP A 107 8.06 -24.86 14.95
N SER A 108 8.85 -24.15 14.15
CA SER A 108 8.43 -23.68 12.82
C SER A 108 9.61 -23.57 11.87
N PHE A 109 9.32 -23.69 10.58
CA PHE A 109 10.33 -23.58 9.52
C PHE A 109 9.99 -22.43 8.59
N ILE A 110 11.00 -21.68 8.17
CA ILE A 110 10.88 -20.67 7.12
C ILE A 110 11.97 -20.95 6.09
N VAL A 111 11.60 -21.05 4.82
CA VAL A 111 12.51 -21.25 3.69
C VAL A 111 12.25 -20.18 2.64
N HIS A 112 13.30 -19.51 2.17
CA HIS A 112 13.21 -18.62 1.01
C HIS A 112 13.87 -19.24 -0.20
N ILE A 113 13.14 -19.25 -1.32
CA ILE A 113 13.59 -19.75 -2.61
C ILE A 113 13.78 -18.60 -3.59
N ASP A 114 14.97 -18.55 -4.21
CA ASP A 114 15.24 -17.65 -5.34
C ASP A 114 14.34 -18.03 -6.53
N PRO A 115 13.45 -17.13 -6.99
CA PRO A 115 12.47 -17.43 -8.04
C PRO A 115 13.12 -17.68 -9.41
N ALA A 116 14.34 -17.19 -9.64
CA ALA A 116 15.03 -17.34 -10.92
C ALA A 116 15.84 -18.64 -10.97
N SER A 117 16.50 -19.00 -9.87
CA SER A 117 17.41 -20.15 -9.84
C SER A 117 16.85 -21.40 -9.15
N GLY A 118 15.81 -21.25 -8.32
CA GLY A 118 15.29 -22.34 -7.48
C GLY A 118 16.23 -22.72 -6.34
N ARG A 119 17.22 -21.89 -6.01
CA ARG A 119 18.13 -22.14 -4.88
C ARG A 119 17.50 -21.69 -3.57
N VAL A 120 17.80 -22.42 -2.50
CA VAL A 120 17.53 -21.97 -1.13
C VAL A 120 18.49 -20.82 -0.80
N ILE A 121 17.92 -19.67 -0.43
CA ILE A 121 18.70 -18.48 -0.03
C ILE A 121 18.52 -18.16 1.46
N TYR A 122 17.49 -18.71 2.08
CA TYR A 122 17.24 -18.60 3.51
C TYR A 122 16.59 -19.88 4.02
N PHE A 123 16.99 -20.31 5.20
CA PHE A 123 16.35 -21.33 6.01
C PHE A 123 16.45 -20.90 7.47
N LYS A 124 15.37 -21.04 8.22
CA LYS A 124 15.35 -20.91 9.67
C LYS A 124 14.46 -21.99 10.27
N HIS A 125 15.03 -22.77 11.18
CA HIS A 125 14.27 -23.55 12.15
C HIS A 125 14.10 -22.70 13.41
N ARG A 126 12.87 -22.44 13.82
CA ARG A 126 12.58 -21.76 15.09
C ARG A 126 12.24 -22.83 16.09
N ILE A 127 12.90 -22.79 17.25
CA ILE A 127 12.66 -23.70 18.38
C ILE A 127 12.72 -22.92 19.69
N LEU A 128 12.30 -23.53 20.80
CA LEU A 128 12.45 -22.94 22.13
C LEU A 128 13.93 -22.89 22.52
N ASP A 129 14.28 -21.88 23.31
CA ASP A 129 15.66 -21.66 23.75
C ASP A 129 16.09 -22.75 24.74
N ASP A 130 15.14 -23.44 25.39
CA ASP A 130 15.39 -24.59 26.25
C ASP A 130 15.10 -25.96 25.60
N GLU A 131 14.87 -26.01 24.28
CA GLU A 131 14.88 -27.30 23.58
C GLU A 131 16.21 -28.03 23.78
N SER A 132 16.13 -29.35 23.92
CA SER A 132 17.29 -30.19 24.20
C SER A 132 18.18 -30.30 22.96
N GLY A 133 19.49 -30.28 23.15
CA GLY A 133 20.46 -30.53 22.09
C GLY A 133 21.85 -30.79 22.65
N LYS A 134 22.78 -31.28 21.84
CA LYS A 134 24.17 -31.43 22.29
C LYS A 134 24.82 -30.08 22.59
N ASP A 135 25.74 -30.13 23.52
CA ASP A 135 26.74 -29.08 23.70
C ASP A 135 27.94 -29.40 22.81
N LEU A 136 27.86 -29.02 21.53
CA LEU A 136 28.99 -29.15 20.63
C LEU A 136 30.13 -28.22 21.05
N SER A 137 31.35 -28.65 20.74
CA SER A 137 32.50 -27.75 20.76
C SER A 137 32.43 -26.77 19.58
N PHE A 138 33.17 -25.67 19.70
CA PHE A 138 33.28 -24.67 18.64
C PHE A 138 33.73 -25.28 17.31
N ASP A 139 34.73 -26.18 17.34
CA ASP A 139 35.28 -26.78 16.12
C ASP A 139 34.30 -27.75 15.45
N GLU A 140 33.50 -28.49 16.23
CA GLU A 140 32.44 -29.35 15.72
C GLU A 140 31.35 -28.52 15.03
N ALA A 141 30.86 -27.47 15.69
CA ALA A 141 29.85 -26.57 15.14
C ALA A 141 30.36 -25.84 13.89
N PHE A 142 31.62 -25.39 13.90
CA PHE A 142 32.25 -24.74 12.75
C PHE A 142 32.38 -25.69 11.56
N ASN A 143 32.75 -26.95 11.79
CA ASN A 143 32.84 -27.95 10.73
C ASN A 143 31.46 -28.26 10.13
N MET A 144 30.42 -28.41 10.96
CA MET A 144 29.04 -28.55 10.49
C MET A 144 28.62 -27.39 9.60
N ALA A 145 28.84 -26.15 10.05
CA ALA A 145 28.49 -24.97 9.28
C ALA A 145 29.27 -24.91 7.96
N ALA A 146 30.57 -25.22 7.98
CA ALA A 146 31.41 -25.27 6.79
C ALA A 146 30.98 -26.37 5.80
N GLU A 147 30.57 -27.54 6.29
CA GLU A 147 30.03 -28.63 5.48
C GLU A 147 28.69 -28.26 4.84
N LYS A 148 27.81 -27.57 5.58
CA LYS A 148 26.56 -27.03 5.01
C LYS A 148 26.84 -26.08 3.84
N LEU A 149 27.79 -25.15 4.00
CA LEU A 149 28.16 -24.24 2.91
C LEU A 149 28.72 -25.00 1.69
N ARG A 150 29.57 -26.00 1.90
CA ARG A 150 30.09 -26.85 0.80
C ARG A 150 28.97 -27.63 0.10
N SER A 151 27.98 -28.15 0.84
CA SER A 151 26.87 -28.92 0.27
C SER A 151 25.93 -28.07 -0.59
N GLU A 152 25.84 -26.77 -0.31
CA GLU A 152 25.17 -25.76 -1.15
C GLU A 152 26.06 -25.24 -2.31
N GLY A 153 27.23 -25.86 -2.54
CA GLY A 153 28.15 -25.51 -3.62
C GLY A 153 28.96 -24.23 -3.36
N ILE A 154 29.04 -23.77 -2.12
CA ILE A 154 29.81 -22.57 -1.76
C ILE A 154 31.26 -22.97 -1.48
N ASN A 155 32.17 -22.40 -2.27
CA ASN A 155 33.59 -22.53 -2.01
C ASN A 155 34.04 -21.51 -0.95
N LEU A 156 34.30 -21.99 0.26
CA LEU A 156 34.76 -21.18 1.40
C LEU A 156 36.09 -20.45 1.16
N SER A 157 36.93 -20.86 0.20
CA SER A 157 38.15 -20.11 -0.13
C SER A 157 37.86 -18.70 -0.68
N ASN A 158 36.64 -18.47 -1.15
CA ASN A 158 36.19 -17.18 -1.67
C ASN A 158 35.52 -16.33 -0.58
N TYR A 159 35.54 -16.77 0.68
CA TYR A 159 34.89 -16.12 1.81
C TYR A 159 35.84 -16.00 2.99
N GLU A 160 35.70 -14.92 3.75
CA GLU A 160 36.39 -14.71 5.02
C GLU A 160 35.40 -14.82 6.18
N LEU A 161 35.80 -15.44 7.29
CA LEU A 161 34.99 -15.47 8.51
C LEU A 161 35.06 -14.09 9.18
N LYS A 162 33.97 -13.34 9.09
CA LYS A 162 33.89 -11.94 9.56
C LYS A 162 33.40 -11.85 11.00
N ASP A 163 32.55 -12.78 11.43
CA ASP A 163 32.03 -12.81 12.79
C ASP A 163 31.77 -14.23 13.29
N LYS A 164 31.77 -14.37 14.61
CA LYS A 164 31.41 -15.61 15.29
C LYS A 164 30.84 -15.31 16.67
N LYS A 165 29.73 -15.96 17.02
CA LYS A 165 29.07 -15.82 18.32
C LYS A 165 28.77 -17.21 18.88
N THR A 166 28.84 -17.31 20.20
CA THR A 166 28.44 -18.50 20.95
C THR A 166 27.43 -18.08 22.00
N GLU A 167 26.32 -18.80 22.07
CA GLU A 167 25.24 -18.54 23.00
C GLU A 167 24.93 -19.82 23.77
N LYS A 168 25.18 -19.79 25.08
CA LYS A 168 24.89 -20.94 25.95
C LYS A 168 23.43 -20.91 26.35
N GLN A 169 22.66 -21.82 25.77
CA GLN A 169 21.28 -22.06 26.16
C GLN A 169 21.21 -22.95 27.41
N LYS A 170 20.00 -23.13 27.94
CA LYS A 170 19.76 -23.96 29.13
C LYS A 170 20.14 -25.43 28.90
N ASN A 171 19.78 -25.97 27.74
CA ASN A 171 19.89 -27.40 27.42
C ASN A 171 20.70 -27.71 26.15
N ARG A 172 21.39 -26.71 25.57
CA ARG A 172 22.28 -26.84 24.40
C ARG A 172 23.24 -25.64 24.28
N THR A 173 24.09 -25.65 23.27
CA THR A 173 24.93 -24.49 22.92
C THR A 173 24.70 -24.14 21.45
N ASP A 174 24.40 -22.87 21.18
CA ASP A 174 24.13 -22.36 19.85
C ASP A 174 25.35 -21.56 19.34
N TYR A 175 25.68 -21.73 18.06
CA TYR A 175 26.79 -21.04 17.41
C TYR A 175 26.30 -20.31 16.18
N GLU A 176 26.79 -19.08 15.97
CA GLU A 176 26.53 -18.27 14.79
C GLU A 176 27.87 -17.95 14.12
N PHE A 177 27.91 -18.09 12.81
CA PHE A 177 29.07 -17.82 11.99
C PHE A 177 28.68 -16.96 10.79
N THR A 178 29.38 -15.85 10.59
CA THR A 178 29.16 -14.94 9.46
C THR A 178 30.37 -14.95 8.54
N TRP A 179 30.14 -15.32 7.29
CA TRP A 179 31.13 -15.24 6.22
C TRP A 179 30.83 -14.09 5.28
N GLU A 180 31.85 -13.31 4.94
CA GLU A 180 31.78 -12.26 3.93
C GLU A 180 32.54 -12.69 2.66
N LYS A 181 31.97 -12.46 1.49
CA LYS A 181 32.62 -12.82 0.22
C LYS A 181 33.81 -11.90 -0.05
N ILE A 182 34.99 -12.49 -0.25
CA ILE A 182 36.24 -11.77 -0.50
C ILE A 182 36.16 -11.04 -1.85
N ASP A 183 36.69 -9.81 -1.89
CA ASP A 183 36.80 -8.96 -3.07
C ASP A 183 35.49 -8.77 -3.87
N TYR A 184 34.33 -8.88 -3.21
CA TYR A 184 33.03 -8.73 -3.84
C TYR A 184 32.18 -7.67 -3.11
N ARG A 185 32.00 -6.51 -3.75
CA ARG A 185 31.18 -5.41 -3.23
C ARG A 185 30.34 -4.79 -4.33
N ILE A 186 29.14 -4.33 -3.96
CA ILE A 186 28.28 -3.53 -4.82
C ILE A 186 28.12 -2.18 -4.14
N GLY A 187 28.87 -1.17 -4.60
CA GLY A 187 29.09 0.04 -3.82
C GLY A 187 29.79 -0.27 -2.50
N GLU A 188 29.13 0.01 -1.39
CA GLU A 188 29.59 -0.31 -0.03
C GLU A 188 28.94 -1.59 0.55
N ALA A 189 27.97 -2.17 -0.16
CA ALA A 189 27.32 -3.41 0.30
C ALA A 189 28.19 -4.64 0.02
N THR A 190 28.16 -5.60 0.95
CA THR A 190 28.93 -6.85 0.88
C THR A 190 27.99 -8.05 0.84
N LEU A 191 28.37 -9.12 0.14
CA LEU A 191 27.59 -10.36 0.13
C LEU A 191 28.01 -11.22 1.34
N ARG A 192 27.03 -11.58 2.17
CA ARG A 192 27.26 -12.36 3.39
C ARG A 192 26.45 -13.64 3.42
N ILE A 193 26.97 -14.59 4.19
CA ILE A 193 26.32 -15.85 4.51
C ILE A 193 26.41 -16.05 6.01
N ASP A 194 25.27 -16.18 6.67
CA ASP A 194 25.17 -16.53 8.07
C ASP A 194 24.76 -18.01 8.18
N VAL A 195 25.39 -18.74 9.10
CA VAL A 195 24.96 -20.08 9.49
C VAL A 195 24.87 -20.13 11.01
N GLU A 196 23.71 -20.54 11.51
CA GLU A 196 23.51 -20.86 12.92
C GLU A 196 23.37 -22.37 13.10
N VAL A 197 24.02 -22.90 14.13
CA VAL A 197 23.97 -24.31 14.54
C VAL A 197 23.36 -24.36 15.95
N TYR A 198 22.28 -25.11 16.10
CA TYR A 198 21.56 -25.29 17.38
C TYR A 198 21.86 -26.65 17.96
N GLY A 199 22.78 -26.70 18.92
CA GLY A 199 23.34 -27.96 19.38
C GLY A 199 23.95 -28.75 18.21
N GLU A 200 23.26 -29.79 17.75
CA GLU A 200 23.69 -30.67 16.64
C GLU A 200 22.89 -30.52 15.34
N GLU A 201 22.02 -29.52 15.25
CA GLU A 201 21.13 -29.30 14.10
C GLU A 201 21.42 -27.96 13.42
N LEU A 202 21.05 -27.85 12.14
CA LEU A 202 21.09 -26.58 11.43
C LEU A 202 19.95 -25.68 11.93
N GLY A 203 20.30 -24.55 12.52
CA GLY A 203 19.34 -23.55 13.00
C GLY A 203 18.97 -22.53 11.92
N GLU A 204 19.97 -21.91 11.30
CA GLU A 204 19.79 -20.89 10.25
C GLU A 204 20.81 -21.10 9.13
N TYR A 205 20.38 -20.86 7.89
CA TYR A 205 21.27 -20.59 6.77
C TYR A 205 20.71 -19.38 6.02
N LYS A 206 21.50 -18.33 5.86
CA LYS A 206 21.02 -17.09 5.24
C LYS A 206 22.07 -16.48 4.34
N ARG A 207 21.75 -16.37 3.05
CA ARG A 207 22.55 -15.62 2.08
C ARG A 207 21.85 -14.30 1.78
N TYR A 208 22.56 -13.19 1.99
CA TYR A 208 21.97 -11.85 1.88
C TYR A 208 23.01 -10.80 1.49
N LEU A 209 22.53 -9.67 0.99
CA LEU A 209 23.36 -8.49 0.73
C LEU A 209 23.37 -7.61 2.00
N LYS A 210 24.50 -7.52 2.71
CA LYS A 210 24.62 -6.61 3.85
C LYS A 210 24.69 -5.18 3.34
N VAL A 211 23.61 -4.45 3.58
CA VAL A 211 23.50 -3.02 3.27
C VAL A 211 24.32 -2.21 4.30
N PRO A 212 24.98 -1.11 3.88
CA PRO A 212 25.70 -0.23 4.80
C PRO A 212 24.79 0.36 5.87
N GLU A 213 25.24 0.34 7.12
CA GLU A 213 24.47 0.87 8.27
C GLU A 213 24.09 2.34 8.10
N ASN A 214 24.95 3.14 7.45
CA ASN A 214 24.66 4.55 7.17
C ASN A 214 23.43 4.72 6.27
N PHE A 215 23.26 3.85 5.27
CA PHE A 215 22.10 3.86 4.40
C PHE A 215 20.84 3.40 5.14
N GLU A 216 20.94 2.32 5.93
CA GLU A 216 19.83 1.85 6.76
C GLU A 216 19.34 2.95 7.72
N ARG A 217 20.28 3.60 8.44
CA ARG A 217 19.96 4.72 9.34
C ARG A 217 19.33 5.91 8.62
N TYR A 218 19.81 6.24 7.42
CA TYR A 218 19.22 7.31 6.61
C TYR A 218 17.76 6.98 6.23
N MET A 219 17.52 5.77 5.75
CA MET A 219 16.18 5.31 5.36
C MET A 219 15.21 5.30 6.54
N GLU A 220 15.64 4.75 7.68
CA GLU A 220 14.84 4.73 8.91
C GLU A 220 14.53 6.14 9.38
N GLY A 221 15.54 7.03 9.41
CA GLY A 221 15.36 8.44 9.78
C GLY A 221 14.32 9.16 8.93
N GLU A 222 14.40 8.99 7.61
CA GLU A 222 13.43 9.58 6.68
C GLU A 222 12.02 9.01 6.87
N ILE A 223 11.87 7.69 7.02
CA ILE A 223 10.57 7.02 7.28
C ILE A 223 9.95 7.53 8.59
N HIS A 224 10.75 7.63 9.66
CA HIS A 224 10.29 8.17 10.94
C HIS A 224 9.88 9.63 10.84
N PHE A 225 10.65 10.45 10.11
CA PHE A 225 10.30 11.85 9.87
C PHE A 225 8.98 11.99 9.09
N GLY A 226 8.80 11.19 8.03
CA GLY A 226 7.56 11.14 7.26
C GLY A 226 6.34 10.73 8.08
N ARG A 227 6.48 9.70 8.94
CA ARG A 227 5.44 9.30 9.90
C ARG A 227 5.10 10.41 10.89
N MET A 228 6.10 11.13 11.41
CA MET A 228 5.89 12.27 12.30
C MET A 228 5.10 13.38 11.60
N LEU A 229 5.46 13.74 10.37
CA LEU A 229 4.72 14.73 9.57
C LEU A 229 3.25 14.31 9.34
N SER A 230 3.02 13.05 8.99
CA SER A 230 1.66 12.50 8.85
C SER A 230 0.89 12.53 10.16
N MET A 231 1.53 12.19 11.29
CA MET A 231 0.92 12.24 12.61
C MET A 231 0.48 13.66 12.96
N ILE A 232 1.33 14.67 12.73
CA ILE A 232 0.99 16.09 12.97
C ILE A 232 -0.24 16.50 12.14
N ALA A 233 -0.26 16.16 10.85
CA ALA A 233 -1.39 16.45 9.98
C ALA A 233 -2.69 15.76 10.43
N ASN A 234 -2.60 14.51 10.89
CA ASN A 234 -3.74 13.76 11.42
C ASN A 234 -4.24 14.31 12.77
N ILE A 235 -3.34 14.74 13.66
CA ILE A 235 -3.72 15.46 14.90
C ILE A 235 -4.47 16.74 14.54
N PHE A 236 -3.99 17.50 13.56
CA PHE A 236 -4.68 18.70 13.11
C PHE A 236 -6.07 18.40 12.54
N LYS A 237 -6.21 17.37 11.69
CA LYS A 237 -7.51 16.88 11.20
C LYS A 237 -8.45 16.51 12.36
N PHE A 238 -7.94 15.80 13.36
CA PHE A 238 -8.69 15.42 14.55
C PHE A 238 -9.19 16.65 15.33
N LEU A 239 -8.32 17.62 15.61
CA LEU A 239 -8.67 18.86 16.32
C LEU A 239 -9.71 19.70 15.56
N LEU A 240 -9.59 19.80 14.22
CA LEU A 240 -10.60 20.45 13.38
C LEU A 240 -11.97 19.78 13.53
N THR A 241 -11.99 18.44 13.51
CA THR A 241 -13.20 17.64 13.65
C THR A 241 -13.86 17.85 15.02
N MET A 242 -13.06 17.84 16.10
CA MET A 242 -13.55 18.11 17.46
C MET A 242 -14.10 19.53 17.60
N GLY A 243 -13.41 20.54 17.05
CA GLY A 243 -13.90 21.92 17.03
C GLY A 243 -15.24 22.05 16.29
N ALA A 244 -15.40 21.35 15.17
CA ALA A 244 -16.64 21.35 14.40
C ALA A 244 -17.80 20.68 15.14
N VAL A 245 -17.57 19.54 15.77
CA VAL A 245 -18.56 18.85 16.62
C VAL A 245 -18.98 19.73 17.79
N PHE A 246 -18.05 20.39 18.46
CA PHE A 246 -18.34 21.32 19.55
C PHE A 246 -19.25 22.48 19.09
N VAL A 247 -18.97 23.08 17.92
CA VAL A 247 -19.81 24.13 17.32
C VAL A 247 -21.24 23.63 17.03
N ILE A 248 -21.40 22.37 16.61
CA ILE A 248 -22.71 21.76 16.37
C ILE A 248 -23.46 21.51 17.67
N LEU A 249 -22.79 20.98 18.71
CA LEU A 249 -23.41 20.73 20.00
C LEU A 249 -23.98 22.01 20.62
N LEU A 250 -23.25 23.13 20.48
CA LEU A 250 -23.71 24.46 20.92
C LEU A 250 -24.91 24.99 20.11
N LYS A 251 -25.09 24.55 18.86
CA LYS A 251 -26.13 25.05 17.93
C LYS A 251 -27.16 23.99 17.52
N ARG A 252 -27.29 22.90 18.29
CA ARG A 252 -28.04 21.68 17.93
C ARG A 252 -29.49 21.89 17.48
N LYS A 253 -30.18 22.92 17.99
CA LYS A 253 -31.59 23.19 17.69
C LYS A 253 -31.83 23.80 16.29
N GLN A 254 -30.77 24.18 15.58
CA GLN A 254 -30.83 24.89 14.29
C GLN A 254 -30.26 24.08 13.12
N ILE A 255 -30.03 22.78 13.33
CA ILE A 255 -29.26 21.96 12.38
C ILE A 255 -30.17 20.93 11.72
N THR A 256 -30.23 20.98 10.40
CA THR A 256 -30.88 19.97 9.56
C THR A 256 -29.83 19.17 8.81
N VAL A 257 -29.83 17.84 9.01
CA VAL A 257 -28.90 16.91 8.35
C VAL A 257 -29.68 15.74 7.78
N ASN A 258 -29.32 15.28 6.59
CA ASN A 258 -29.90 14.09 5.98
C ASN A 258 -29.29 12.79 6.54
N TRP A 259 -29.58 12.47 7.81
CA TRP A 259 -29.03 11.31 8.50
C TRP A 259 -29.18 9.98 7.74
N LYS A 260 -30.33 9.76 7.07
CA LYS A 260 -30.57 8.53 6.29
C LYS A 260 -29.55 8.34 5.18
N LEU A 261 -29.17 9.42 4.50
CA LEU A 261 -28.16 9.38 3.44
C LEU A 261 -26.78 9.04 4.02
N TRP A 262 -26.34 9.79 5.03
CA TRP A 262 -24.98 9.64 5.57
C TRP A 262 -24.79 8.33 6.32
N LEU A 263 -25.80 7.87 7.07
CA LEU A 263 -25.81 6.53 7.67
C LEU A 263 -25.77 5.46 6.58
N GLY A 264 -26.59 5.57 5.53
CA GLY A 264 -26.58 4.62 4.42
C GLY A 264 -25.23 4.55 3.72
N LEU A 265 -24.62 5.71 3.42
CA LEU A 265 -23.31 5.78 2.77
C LEU A 265 -22.19 5.26 3.68
N GLY A 266 -22.17 5.64 4.97
CA GLY A 266 -21.18 5.16 5.93
C GLY A 266 -21.27 3.65 6.16
N CYS A 267 -22.48 3.11 6.33
CA CYS A 267 -22.68 1.66 6.41
C CYS A 267 -22.27 0.94 5.14
N PHE A 268 -22.54 1.51 3.96
CA PHE A 268 -22.11 0.94 2.68
C PHE A 268 -20.58 0.91 2.55
N ILE A 269 -19.88 2.00 2.89
CA ILE A 269 -18.41 2.05 2.86
C ILE A 269 -17.80 1.10 3.89
N ALA A 270 -18.34 1.04 5.10
CA ALA A 270 -17.89 0.09 6.13
C ALA A 270 -18.09 -1.36 5.68
N PHE A 271 -19.25 -1.68 5.11
CA PHE A 271 -19.54 -3.00 4.56
C PHE A 271 -18.56 -3.37 3.43
N LEU A 272 -18.30 -2.45 2.50
CA LEU A 272 -17.37 -2.67 1.39
C LEU A 272 -15.94 -2.91 1.89
N LYS A 273 -15.47 -2.12 2.87
CA LYS A 273 -14.17 -2.31 3.53
C LYS A 273 -14.09 -3.68 4.21
N PHE A 274 -15.08 -4.05 5.01
CA PHE A 274 -15.09 -5.33 5.71
C PHE A 274 -15.17 -6.53 4.76
N LEU A 275 -15.98 -6.43 3.69
CA LEU A 275 -16.03 -7.44 2.63
C LEU A 275 -14.67 -7.62 1.95
N ASN A 276 -13.93 -6.52 1.75
CA ASN A 276 -12.58 -6.61 1.24
C ASN A 276 -11.60 -7.27 2.24
N SER A 277 -11.75 -7.04 3.54
CA SER A 277 -10.91 -7.71 4.55
C SER A 277 -11.11 -9.23 4.54
N LEU A 278 -12.34 -9.71 4.27
CA LEU A 278 -12.60 -11.13 4.04
C LEU A 278 -11.91 -11.65 2.77
N ASN A 279 -11.81 -10.82 1.74
CA ASN A 279 -11.13 -11.15 0.49
C ASN A 279 -9.59 -11.26 0.65
N THR A 280 -9.02 -10.57 1.64
CA THR A 280 -7.59 -10.62 1.98
C THR A 280 -7.27 -11.67 3.05
N LEU A 281 -8.25 -12.43 3.54
CA LEU A 281 -8.05 -13.43 4.60
C LEU A 281 -6.99 -14.50 4.27
N PRO A 282 -6.84 -14.99 3.02
CA PRO A 282 -5.74 -15.93 2.73
C PRO A 282 -4.35 -15.35 3.03
N LEU A 283 -4.19 -14.02 2.96
CA LEU A 283 -2.92 -13.34 3.15
C LEU A 283 -2.57 -13.12 4.62
N ILE A 284 -3.54 -13.15 5.54
CA ILE A 284 -3.21 -12.90 6.95
C ILE A 284 -2.31 -14.02 7.50
N TRP A 285 -2.43 -15.24 6.97
CA TRP A 285 -1.65 -16.39 7.43
C TRP A 285 -0.14 -16.22 7.25
N SER A 286 0.34 -15.40 6.31
CA SER A 286 1.76 -15.08 6.21
C SER A 286 2.28 -14.30 7.42
N PHE A 287 1.40 -13.57 8.11
CA PHE A 287 1.72 -12.80 9.31
C PHE A 287 1.38 -13.55 10.61
N TYR A 288 0.91 -14.80 10.52
CA TYR A 288 0.54 -15.59 11.68
C TYR A 288 1.76 -15.86 12.58
N GLN A 289 1.58 -15.66 13.89
CA GLN A 289 2.58 -16.00 14.90
C GLN A 289 2.23 -17.38 15.47
N ASP A 290 3.15 -18.31 15.34
CA ASP A 290 3.05 -19.71 15.80
C ASP A 290 2.82 -19.81 17.32
N THR A 291 3.27 -18.82 18.09
CA THR A 291 3.00 -18.71 19.53
C THR A 291 1.56 -18.30 19.90
N MET A 292 0.70 -18.01 18.93
CA MET A 292 -0.69 -17.55 19.14
C MET A 292 -1.68 -18.61 18.69
N SER A 293 -2.84 -18.73 19.34
CA SER A 293 -3.90 -19.62 18.83
C SER A 293 -4.43 -19.12 17.47
N GLN A 294 -4.68 -20.02 16.52
CA GLN A 294 -5.25 -19.71 15.21
C GLN A 294 -6.61 -19.01 15.35
N PHE A 295 -7.45 -19.48 16.28
CA PHE A 295 -8.74 -18.84 16.55
C PHE A 295 -8.56 -17.40 17.04
N ILE A 296 -7.65 -17.17 18.00
CA ILE A 296 -7.40 -15.82 18.52
C ILE A 296 -6.83 -14.94 17.40
N PHE A 297 -5.93 -15.47 16.57
CA PHE A 297 -5.34 -14.75 15.45
C PHE A 297 -6.39 -14.30 14.43
N ILE A 298 -7.29 -15.19 14.02
CA ILE A 298 -8.39 -14.84 13.11
C ILE A 298 -9.32 -13.80 13.75
N VAL A 299 -9.67 -13.96 15.03
CA VAL A 299 -10.53 -13.01 15.75
C VAL A 299 -9.87 -11.65 15.86
N ASP A 300 -8.56 -11.59 16.14
CA ASP A 300 -7.78 -10.36 16.23
C ASP A 300 -7.69 -9.68 14.86
N ALA A 301 -7.29 -10.41 13.82
CA ALA A 301 -7.18 -9.89 12.46
C ALA A 301 -8.54 -9.38 11.92
N LEU A 302 -9.60 -10.18 12.04
CA LEU A 302 -10.94 -9.77 11.61
C LEU A 302 -11.53 -8.67 12.51
N GLY A 303 -11.20 -8.66 13.80
CA GLY A 303 -11.62 -7.65 14.76
C GLY A 303 -11.01 -6.29 14.45
N ASP A 304 -9.70 -6.24 14.21
CA ASP A 304 -8.98 -5.03 13.82
C ASP A 304 -9.52 -4.48 12.48
N GLU A 305 -9.70 -5.35 11.48
CA GLU A 305 -10.28 -4.97 10.19
C GLU A 305 -11.73 -4.50 10.30
N PHE A 306 -12.55 -5.12 11.15
CA PHE A 306 -13.90 -4.66 11.46
C PHE A 306 -13.90 -3.28 12.12
N ILE A 307 -13.00 -3.02 13.08
CA ILE A 307 -12.87 -1.73 13.74
C ILE A 307 -12.43 -0.66 12.74
N LYS A 308 -11.45 -0.94 11.86
CA LYS A 308 -11.02 -0.02 10.78
C LYS A 308 -12.16 0.29 9.81
N ALA A 309 -12.92 -0.73 9.40
CA ALA A 309 -14.08 -0.57 8.51
C ALA A 309 -15.17 0.29 9.17
N LEU A 310 -15.51 0.01 10.42
CA LEU A 310 -16.48 0.78 11.21
C LEU A 310 -16.00 2.23 11.39
N THR A 311 -14.73 2.43 11.72
CA THR A 311 -14.12 3.75 11.88
C THR A 311 -14.23 4.56 10.59
N THR A 312 -13.93 3.96 9.44
CA THR A 312 -14.08 4.60 8.12
C THR A 312 -15.54 4.98 7.87
N GLY A 313 -16.50 4.08 8.16
CA GLY A 313 -17.93 4.37 8.03
C GLY A 313 -18.40 5.52 8.93
N VAL A 314 -17.94 5.55 10.18
CA VAL A 314 -18.21 6.63 11.14
C VAL A 314 -17.61 7.95 10.65
N MET A 315 -16.40 7.93 10.09
CA MET A 315 -15.77 9.12 9.49
C MET A 315 -16.59 9.65 8.30
N VAL A 316 -17.06 8.78 7.41
CA VAL A 316 -17.95 9.15 6.30
C VAL A 316 -19.25 9.78 6.82
N ILE A 317 -19.87 9.20 7.86
CA ILE A 317 -21.07 9.76 8.49
C ILE A 317 -20.76 11.13 9.09
N ALA A 318 -19.66 11.24 9.84
CA ALA A 318 -19.25 12.46 10.52
C ALA A 318 -18.97 13.58 9.51
N TYR A 319 -18.05 13.37 8.57
CA TYR A 319 -17.66 14.40 7.61
C TYR A 319 -18.77 14.75 6.62
N GLY A 320 -19.59 13.77 6.21
CA GLY A 320 -20.79 14.04 5.43
C GLY A 320 -21.78 14.93 6.17
N SER A 321 -22.08 14.58 7.42
CA SER A 321 -23.00 15.37 8.25
C SER A 321 -22.44 16.76 8.56
N LEU A 322 -21.18 16.86 8.97
CA LEU A 322 -20.50 18.14 9.24
C LEU A 322 -20.48 19.02 7.99
N GLY A 323 -20.10 18.46 6.84
CA GLY A 323 -20.06 19.18 5.57
C GLY A 323 -21.43 19.73 5.17
N GLU A 324 -22.51 18.95 5.31
CA GLU A 324 -23.88 19.43 5.04
C GLU A 324 -24.23 20.66 5.88
N VAL A 325 -23.93 20.63 7.18
CA VAL A 325 -24.20 21.74 8.11
C VAL A 325 -23.41 23.01 7.75
N PHE A 326 -22.12 22.87 7.48
CA PHE A 326 -21.29 24.04 7.19
C PHE A 326 -21.50 24.59 5.79
N LEU A 327 -21.94 23.76 4.84
CA LEU A 327 -22.27 24.17 3.48
C LEU A 327 -23.45 25.12 3.41
N GLU A 328 -24.43 25.02 4.31
CA GLU A 328 -25.58 25.96 4.34
C GLU A 328 -25.15 27.42 4.43
N ASN A 329 -24.03 27.67 5.09
CA ASN A 329 -23.48 29.01 5.29
C ASN A 329 -22.49 29.41 4.17
N TYR A 330 -22.19 28.51 3.23
CA TYR A 330 -21.18 28.71 2.20
C TYR A 330 -21.75 28.63 0.79
N LYS A 331 -22.61 29.62 0.46
CA LYS A 331 -23.38 29.72 -0.80
C LYS A 331 -22.56 29.75 -2.10
N ARG A 332 -21.23 29.90 -2.01
CA ARG A 332 -20.34 29.93 -3.20
C ARG A 332 -20.08 28.54 -3.80
N VAL A 333 -20.36 27.47 -3.04
CA VAL A 333 -20.12 26.09 -3.48
C VAL A 333 -21.41 25.47 -4.01
N PRO A 334 -21.38 24.78 -5.17
CA PRO A 334 -22.52 24.01 -5.64
C PRO A 334 -22.96 22.98 -4.60
N ARG A 335 -24.24 22.98 -4.24
CA ARG A 335 -24.78 21.95 -3.33
C ARG A 335 -24.67 20.56 -4.00
N PRO A 336 -24.24 19.52 -3.27
CA PRO A 336 -24.25 18.16 -3.78
C PRO A 336 -25.63 17.78 -4.30
N LEU A 337 -25.64 17.18 -5.49
CA LEU A 337 -26.81 16.75 -6.25
C LEU A 337 -27.67 15.79 -5.44
N PHE A 338 -27.04 14.87 -4.70
CA PHE A 338 -27.70 13.87 -3.87
C PHE A 338 -28.30 14.42 -2.56
N LEU A 339 -27.95 15.65 -2.15
CA LEU A 339 -28.57 16.35 -1.01
C LEU A 339 -29.79 17.18 -1.42
N SER A 340 -29.99 17.42 -2.72
CA SER A 340 -31.06 18.28 -3.21
C SER A 340 -32.43 17.58 -3.18
N LYS A 341 -33.03 17.48 -1.98
CA LYS A 341 -34.40 16.92 -1.80
C LYS A 341 -35.48 17.69 -2.59
N GLU A 342 -35.22 18.93 -3.00
CA GLU A 342 -36.23 19.82 -3.60
C GLU A 342 -36.02 20.13 -5.10
N ASN A 343 -34.90 19.76 -5.72
CA ASN A 343 -34.70 20.04 -7.14
C ASN A 343 -35.08 18.86 -8.03
N ARG A 344 -36.38 18.73 -8.30
CA ARG A 344 -36.93 18.04 -9.48
C ARG A 344 -36.47 18.67 -10.83
N ASN A 345 -35.55 19.64 -10.78
CA ASN A 345 -34.95 20.38 -11.88
C ASN A 345 -33.40 20.40 -11.79
N ILE A 346 -32.74 19.31 -11.40
CA ILE A 346 -31.29 19.17 -11.66
C ILE A 346 -31.12 19.19 -13.19
N GLY A 347 -30.58 20.29 -13.72
CA GLY A 347 -30.30 20.38 -15.15
C GLY A 347 -29.21 19.38 -15.53
N TYR A 348 -29.46 18.57 -16.57
CA TYR A 348 -28.47 17.65 -17.15
C TYR A 348 -27.08 18.30 -17.33
N GLY A 349 -27.05 19.59 -17.66
CA GLY A 349 -25.80 20.34 -17.82
C GLY A 349 -24.93 20.39 -16.56
N ALA A 350 -25.50 20.43 -15.36
CA ALA A 350 -24.74 20.46 -14.11
C ALA A 350 -24.09 19.10 -13.82
N VAL A 351 -24.88 18.01 -13.88
CA VAL A 351 -24.39 16.63 -13.73
C VAL A 351 -23.31 16.34 -14.77
N PHE A 352 -23.60 16.63 -16.04
CA PHE A 352 -22.67 16.42 -17.14
C PHE A 352 -21.38 17.23 -16.98
N SER A 353 -21.47 18.47 -16.47
CA SER A 353 -20.30 19.29 -16.20
C SER A 353 -19.43 18.72 -15.08
N SER A 354 -20.02 18.28 -13.95
CA SER A 354 -19.26 17.70 -12.84
C SER A 354 -18.59 16.39 -13.26
N VAL A 355 -19.25 15.58 -14.08
CA VAL A 355 -18.67 14.34 -14.63
C VAL A 355 -17.48 14.63 -15.55
N ILE A 356 -17.63 15.51 -16.54
CA ILE A 356 -16.52 15.85 -17.46
C ILE A 356 -15.35 16.43 -16.66
N VAL A 357 -15.61 17.38 -15.77
CA VAL A 357 -14.56 18.02 -14.97
C VAL A 357 -13.90 17.02 -14.05
N GLY A 358 -14.64 16.10 -13.44
CA GLY A 358 -14.09 15.07 -12.56
C GLY A 358 -13.12 14.14 -13.29
N TYR A 359 -13.52 13.54 -14.42
CA TYR A 359 -12.60 12.72 -15.22
C TYR A 359 -11.39 13.52 -15.70
N SER A 360 -11.64 14.74 -16.19
CA SER A 360 -10.57 15.58 -16.72
C SER A 360 -9.56 15.95 -15.63
N LEU A 361 -10.04 16.30 -14.43
CA LEU A 361 -9.17 16.59 -13.29
C LEU A 361 -8.40 15.35 -12.85
N GLY A 362 -9.02 14.18 -12.85
CA GLY A 362 -8.34 12.92 -12.54
C GLY A 362 -7.19 12.65 -13.50
N PHE A 363 -7.42 12.81 -14.81
CA PHE A 363 -6.36 12.66 -15.80
C PHE A 363 -5.30 13.76 -15.78
N ILE A 364 -5.68 14.99 -15.46
CA ILE A 364 -4.71 16.06 -15.17
C ILE A 364 -3.85 15.67 -13.97
N PHE A 365 -4.43 15.06 -12.94
CA PHE A 365 -3.67 14.61 -11.78
C PHE A 365 -2.67 13.52 -12.17
N LEU A 366 -3.08 12.53 -12.96
CA LEU A 366 -2.19 11.50 -13.50
C LEU A 366 -1.02 12.10 -14.29
N GLY A 367 -1.28 13.06 -15.17
CA GLY A 367 -0.21 13.77 -15.90
C GLY A 367 0.69 14.59 -14.96
N TYR A 368 0.10 15.26 -13.97
CA TYR A 368 0.82 16.06 -12.98
C TYR A 368 1.78 15.22 -12.15
N ILE A 369 1.34 14.09 -11.58
CA ILE A 369 2.22 13.23 -10.77
C ILE A 369 3.36 12.68 -11.61
N THR A 370 3.10 12.22 -12.84
CA THR A 370 4.13 11.72 -13.75
C THR A 370 5.16 12.81 -14.04
N LEU A 371 4.71 14.03 -14.36
CA LEU A 371 5.62 15.15 -14.60
C LEU A 371 6.41 15.52 -13.35
N PHE A 372 5.75 15.57 -12.20
CA PHE A 372 6.34 15.92 -10.91
C PHE A 372 7.49 14.97 -10.56
N TYR A 373 7.31 13.66 -10.74
CA TYR A 373 8.36 12.68 -10.42
C TYR A 373 9.48 12.61 -11.46
N ILE A 374 9.20 12.86 -12.74
CA ILE A 374 10.27 12.97 -13.75
C ILE A 374 11.15 14.17 -13.46
N VAL A 375 10.53 15.35 -13.33
CA VAL A 375 11.27 16.58 -13.01
C VAL A 375 11.94 16.47 -11.64
N GLY A 376 11.24 15.89 -10.66
CA GLY A 376 11.76 15.70 -9.31
C GLY A 376 13.00 14.82 -9.27
N SER A 377 12.97 13.70 -9.99
CA SER A 377 14.09 12.76 -10.03
C SER A 377 15.27 13.30 -10.84
N GLU A 378 15.02 13.96 -11.97
CA GLU A 378 16.08 14.51 -12.83
C GLU A 378 16.77 15.74 -12.24
N PHE A 379 16.01 16.66 -11.62
CA PHE A 379 16.53 17.98 -11.24
C PHE A 379 16.65 18.21 -9.73
N PHE A 380 15.90 17.46 -8.90
CA PHE A 380 15.79 17.71 -7.46
C PHE A 380 16.24 16.52 -6.59
N GLY A 381 16.71 15.43 -7.21
CA GLY A 381 17.14 14.24 -6.49
C GLY A 381 16.02 13.50 -5.76
N ILE A 382 14.76 13.75 -6.12
CA ILE A 382 13.60 13.03 -5.57
C ILE A 382 13.70 11.57 -5.99
N TRP A 383 13.56 10.67 -5.03
CA TRP A 383 13.67 9.24 -5.27
C TRP A 383 12.46 8.51 -4.70
N VAL A 384 11.85 7.71 -5.57
CA VAL A 384 10.75 6.82 -5.23
C VAL A 384 11.29 5.40 -5.38
N PRO A 385 11.52 4.65 -4.29
CA PRO A 385 11.80 3.22 -4.40
C PRO A 385 10.64 2.52 -5.11
N PRO A 386 10.91 1.74 -6.16
CA PRO A 386 9.99 0.74 -6.68
C PRO A 386 9.37 -0.09 -5.56
N ASP A 387 8.05 -0.04 -5.45
CA ASP A 387 7.32 -0.83 -4.47
C ASP A 387 6.99 -2.23 -5.03
N VAL A 388 6.94 -3.20 -4.13
CA VAL A 388 6.68 -4.61 -4.41
C VAL A 388 5.31 -5.05 -3.91
N GLU A 389 4.54 -4.11 -3.34
CA GLU A 389 3.25 -4.31 -2.66
C GLU A 389 2.18 -5.12 -3.44
N TYR A 390 2.42 -5.47 -4.70
CA TYR A 390 1.55 -6.30 -5.52
C TYR A 390 1.83 -7.81 -5.45
N SER A 391 2.87 -8.25 -4.74
CA SER A 391 3.17 -9.68 -4.55
C SER A 391 2.07 -10.46 -3.83
N ASN A 392 1.26 -9.76 -3.04
CA ASN A 392 0.16 -10.36 -2.27
C ASN A 392 -1.15 -10.51 -3.06
N ILE A 393 -1.27 -9.97 -4.28
CA ILE A 393 -2.54 -10.07 -5.02
C ILE A 393 -2.77 -11.46 -5.59
N PHE A 394 -1.71 -12.26 -5.78
CA PHE A 394 -1.81 -13.65 -6.23
C PHE A 394 -2.60 -14.55 -5.26
N GLY A 395 -2.68 -14.20 -3.97
CA GLY A 395 -3.40 -14.98 -2.95
C GLY A 395 -4.86 -14.58 -2.72
N MET A 396 -5.39 -13.56 -3.41
CA MET A 396 -6.75 -13.05 -3.15
C MET A 396 -7.83 -13.82 -3.94
N LEU A 397 -9.00 -14.03 -3.31
CA LEU A 397 -10.14 -14.70 -3.95
C LEU A 397 -10.75 -13.87 -5.11
N ILE A 398 -10.78 -12.55 -4.95
CA ILE A 398 -11.35 -11.57 -5.88
C ILE A 398 -10.34 -10.41 -6.04
N PRO A 399 -9.34 -10.53 -6.93
CA PRO A 399 -8.24 -9.56 -7.02
C PRO A 399 -8.67 -8.11 -7.34
N PHE A 400 -9.78 -7.90 -8.06
CA PHE A 400 -10.28 -6.55 -8.36
C PHE A 400 -10.96 -5.84 -7.17
N LEU A 401 -11.38 -6.59 -6.12
CA LEU A 401 -12.17 -6.02 -5.03
C LEU A 401 -11.34 -5.07 -4.15
N LEU A 402 -10.08 -5.42 -3.88
CA LEU A 402 -9.14 -4.58 -3.13
C LEU A 402 -8.94 -3.20 -3.78
N PRO A 403 -8.41 -3.10 -5.01
CA PRO A 403 -8.17 -1.82 -5.65
C PRO A 403 -9.45 -0.99 -5.82
N LEU A 404 -10.59 -1.63 -6.11
CA LEU A 404 -11.88 -0.95 -6.19
C LEU A 404 -12.31 -0.38 -4.83
N THR A 405 -12.22 -1.18 -3.77
CA THR A 405 -12.61 -0.78 -2.42
C THR A 405 -11.76 0.36 -1.91
N VAL A 406 -10.43 0.27 -2.07
CA VAL A 406 -9.50 1.35 -1.72
C VAL A 406 -9.84 2.61 -2.50
N ALA A 407 -10.01 2.52 -3.82
CA ALA A 407 -10.32 3.68 -4.66
C ALA A 407 -11.62 4.38 -4.25
N VAL A 408 -12.73 3.64 -4.06
CA VAL A 408 -14.03 4.23 -3.69
C VAL A 408 -13.99 4.79 -2.26
N SER A 409 -13.47 4.03 -1.29
CA SER A 409 -13.49 4.42 0.11
C SER A 409 -12.63 5.65 0.38
N SER A 410 -11.39 5.70 -0.12
CA SER A 410 -10.51 6.87 0.01
C SER A 410 -11.09 8.09 -0.69
N ALA A 411 -11.61 7.94 -1.92
CA ALA A 411 -12.21 9.06 -2.65
C ALA A 411 -13.43 9.64 -1.91
N VAL A 412 -14.28 8.81 -1.33
CA VAL A 412 -15.45 9.29 -0.57
C VAL A 412 -15.02 9.91 0.77
N GLU A 413 -14.24 9.19 1.57
CA GLU A 413 -13.86 9.65 2.91
C GLU A 413 -13.04 10.95 2.84
N GLU A 414 -12.01 11.01 2.00
CA GLU A 414 -11.09 12.14 1.95
C GLU A 414 -11.72 13.38 1.32
N GLU A 415 -12.52 13.23 0.26
CA GLU A 415 -13.23 14.37 -0.30
C GLU A 415 -14.32 14.88 0.65
N LEU A 416 -14.96 14.01 1.44
CA LEU A 416 -15.85 14.46 2.51
C LEU A 416 -15.06 15.18 3.61
N ALA A 417 -13.94 14.64 4.07
CA ALA A 417 -13.14 15.20 5.15
C ALA A 417 -12.53 16.57 4.77
N TYR A 418 -11.76 16.60 3.69
CA TYR A 418 -10.94 17.75 3.34
C TYR A 418 -11.70 18.79 2.52
N ARG A 419 -12.56 18.36 1.58
CA ARG A 419 -13.28 19.30 0.71
C ARG A 419 -14.65 19.66 1.27
N PHE A 420 -15.49 18.66 1.54
CA PHE A 420 -16.86 18.90 1.96
C PHE A 420 -17.00 19.45 3.37
N PHE A 421 -16.17 18.97 4.30
CA PHE A 421 -16.17 19.42 5.70
C PHE A 421 -15.15 20.53 5.95
N ALA A 422 -13.85 20.25 5.79
CA ALA A 422 -12.81 21.15 6.29
C ALA A 422 -12.83 22.52 5.59
N ILE A 423 -13.00 22.59 4.27
CA ILE A 423 -13.03 23.88 3.56
C ILE A 423 -14.20 24.77 4.03
N PRO A 424 -15.48 24.32 4.05
CA PRO A 424 -16.56 25.14 4.58
C PRO A 424 -16.38 25.52 6.06
N PHE A 425 -15.89 24.61 6.90
CA PHE A 425 -15.63 24.89 8.31
C PHE A 425 -14.53 25.94 8.50
N LEU A 426 -13.39 25.78 7.84
CA LEU A 426 -12.28 26.74 7.86
C LEU A 426 -12.70 28.07 7.24
N ASN A 427 -13.53 28.07 6.20
CA ASN A 427 -14.05 29.31 5.62
C ASN A 427 -14.96 30.05 6.61
N LYS A 428 -15.77 29.34 7.41
CA LYS A 428 -16.56 29.95 8.48
C LYS A 428 -15.69 30.62 9.54
N LEU A 429 -14.52 30.06 9.84
CA LEU A 429 -13.57 30.62 10.82
C LEU A 429 -12.77 31.79 10.24
N LEU A 430 -12.19 31.59 9.06
CA LEU A 430 -11.22 32.51 8.44
C LEU A 430 -11.88 33.57 7.56
N LYS A 431 -13.14 33.36 7.13
CA LYS A 431 -13.93 34.22 6.23
C LYS A 431 -13.38 34.36 4.80
N PHE A 432 -12.26 33.70 4.47
CA PHE A 432 -11.63 33.72 3.15
C PHE A 432 -11.50 32.31 2.56
N SER A 433 -11.73 32.18 1.25
CA SER A 433 -11.71 30.88 0.55
C SER A 433 -10.29 30.34 0.37
N PHE A 434 -9.32 31.20 0.04
CA PHE A 434 -7.94 30.76 -0.23
C PHE A 434 -7.27 30.14 1.01
N PRO A 435 -7.25 30.79 2.21
CA PRO A 435 -6.65 30.18 3.40
C PRO A 435 -7.33 28.88 3.82
N ALA A 436 -8.66 28.79 3.66
CA ALA A 436 -9.41 27.56 3.95
C ALA A 436 -9.01 26.40 3.02
N VAL A 437 -8.89 26.68 1.72
CA VAL A 437 -8.40 25.70 0.73
C VAL A 437 -6.95 25.32 1.01
N PHE A 438 -6.08 26.28 1.29
CA PHE A 438 -4.67 26.05 1.57
C PHE A 438 -4.45 25.18 2.80
N ILE A 439 -5.09 25.50 3.94
CA ILE A 439 -4.94 24.71 5.17
C ILE A 439 -5.49 23.29 4.98
N SER A 440 -6.63 23.15 4.29
CA SER A 440 -7.18 21.83 3.98
C SER A 440 -6.24 21.01 3.09
N ALA A 441 -5.72 21.61 2.01
CA ALA A 441 -4.78 20.97 1.10
C ALA A 441 -3.45 20.59 1.79
N LEU A 442 -2.93 21.46 2.65
CA LEU A 442 -1.72 21.23 3.44
C LEU A 442 -1.91 20.05 4.39
N THR A 443 -3.04 20.00 5.09
CA THR A 443 -3.38 18.90 6.00
C THR A 443 -3.52 17.59 5.22
N TRP A 444 -4.19 17.61 4.08
CA TRP A 444 -4.33 16.45 3.21
C TRP A 444 -2.99 15.96 2.68
N GLY A 445 -2.15 16.86 2.17
CA GLY A 445 -0.87 16.49 1.59
C GLY A 445 0.07 15.89 2.63
N TYR A 446 0.27 16.56 3.76
CA TYR A 446 1.19 16.07 4.79
C TYR A 446 0.69 14.82 5.52
N ALA A 447 -0.63 14.57 5.55
CA ALA A 447 -1.19 13.30 6.06
C ALA A 447 -0.63 12.08 5.31
N HIS A 448 -0.11 12.25 4.10
CA HIS A 448 0.45 11.19 3.25
C HIS A 448 1.99 11.16 3.24
N SER A 449 2.66 11.90 4.12
CA SER A 449 4.14 11.92 4.20
C SER A 449 4.74 10.58 4.67
N PHE A 450 3.91 9.61 5.05
CA PHE A 450 4.34 8.26 5.39
C PHE A 450 4.66 7.38 4.17
N TYR A 451 4.23 7.80 2.96
CA TYR A 451 4.63 7.10 1.74
C TYR A 451 6.13 7.25 1.49
N ARG A 452 6.72 6.20 0.94
CA ARG A 452 8.17 6.09 0.68
C ARG A 452 8.55 6.90 -0.55
N ILE A 453 8.64 8.21 -0.39
CA ILE A 453 9.13 9.16 -1.39
C ILE A 453 10.17 10.00 -0.69
N PHE A 454 11.41 10.04 -1.19
CA PHE A 454 12.51 10.67 -0.49
C PHE A 454 13.00 11.92 -1.22
N PRO A 455 13.24 13.05 -0.52
CA PRO A 455 12.99 13.24 0.91
C PRO A 455 11.49 13.21 1.29
N THR A 456 11.14 12.70 2.48
CA THR A 456 9.72 12.39 2.84
C THR A 456 8.77 13.57 2.88
N TYR A 457 9.27 14.79 3.11
CA TYR A 457 8.44 15.99 3.05
C TYR A 457 7.93 16.31 1.63
N VAL A 458 8.56 15.77 0.58
CA VAL A 458 8.23 16.05 -0.82
C VAL A 458 6.81 15.60 -1.14
N ARG A 459 6.38 14.44 -0.62
CA ARG A 459 5.01 13.94 -0.81
C ARG A 459 3.98 14.93 -0.24
N GLY A 460 4.28 15.53 0.90
CA GLY A 460 3.46 16.57 1.51
C GLY A 460 3.30 17.79 0.59
N ILE A 461 4.40 18.27 0.00
CA ILE A 461 4.41 19.41 -0.92
C ILE A 461 3.63 19.09 -2.20
N GLU A 462 3.95 17.97 -2.84
CA GLU A 462 3.31 17.51 -4.09
C GLU A 462 1.78 17.50 -3.97
N LEU A 463 1.27 16.84 -2.93
CA LEU A 463 -0.17 16.71 -2.70
C LEU A 463 -0.80 18.00 -2.20
N THR A 464 -0.06 18.87 -1.50
CA THR A 464 -0.57 20.21 -1.14
C THR A 464 -0.82 21.04 -2.39
N LEU A 465 0.13 21.06 -3.33
CA LEU A 465 0.00 21.80 -4.59
C LEU A 465 -1.19 21.30 -5.40
N PHE A 466 -1.36 19.98 -5.54
CA PHE A 466 -2.52 19.44 -6.24
C PHE A 466 -3.82 19.62 -5.45
N GLY A 467 -3.75 19.50 -4.12
CA GLY A 467 -4.87 19.71 -3.20
C GLY A 467 -5.46 21.11 -3.31
N LEU A 468 -4.64 22.14 -3.59
CA LEU A 468 -5.11 23.49 -3.92
C LEU A 468 -5.99 23.48 -5.17
N ILE A 469 -5.54 22.83 -6.24
CA ILE A 469 -6.29 22.69 -7.50
C ILE A 469 -7.63 22.00 -7.24
N VAL A 470 -7.60 20.86 -6.55
CA VAL A 470 -8.80 20.09 -6.18
C VAL A 470 -9.74 20.95 -5.33
N GLY A 471 -9.23 21.69 -4.36
CA GLY A 471 -10.01 22.58 -3.51
C GLY A 471 -10.72 23.69 -4.31
N PHE A 472 -10.04 24.33 -5.27
CA PHE A 472 -10.68 25.31 -6.14
C PHE A 472 -11.68 24.69 -7.12
N VAL A 473 -11.41 23.47 -7.60
CA VAL A 473 -12.39 22.71 -8.41
C VAL A 473 -13.63 22.39 -7.59
N PHE A 474 -13.47 21.93 -6.34
CA PHE A 474 -14.59 21.72 -5.41
C PHE A 474 -15.44 22.98 -5.26
N LEU A 475 -14.81 24.13 -4.98
CA LEU A 475 -15.54 25.40 -4.82
C LEU A 475 -16.37 25.78 -6.05
N LYS A 476 -15.96 25.37 -7.25
CA LYS A 476 -16.57 25.79 -8.52
C LYS A 476 -17.50 24.76 -9.16
N TYR A 477 -17.20 23.48 -9.00
CA TYR A 477 -17.84 22.36 -9.70
C TYR A 477 -18.50 21.33 -8.76
N GLY A 478 -18.36 21.51 -7.45
CA GLY A 478 -19.03 20.70 -6.44
C GLY A 478 -18.26 19.45 -6.02
N LEU A 479 -18.87 18.72 -5.09
CA LEU A 479 -18.29 17.54 -4.44
C LEU A 479 -18.13 16.36 -5.41
N GLU A 480 -19.09 16.17 -6.32
CA GLU A 480 -19.10 15.05 -7.26
C GLU A 480 -17.89 15.09 -8.19
N ALA A 481 -17.51 16.28 -8.66
CA ALA A 481 -16.37 16.44 -9.55
C ALA A 481 -15.07 15.94 -8.87
N VAL A 482 -14.87 16.30 -7.60
CA VAL A 482 -13.65 15.92 -6.88
C VAL A 482 -13.65 14.46 -6.42
N ILE A 483 -14.80 13.89 -6.04
CA ILE A 483 -14.94 12.45 -5.77
C ILE A 483 -14.63 11.63 -7.04
N ILE A 484 -15.19 12.01 -8.18
CA ILE A 484 -14.93 11.32 -9.46
C ILE A 484 -13.45 11.40 -9.82
N SER A 485 -12.85 12.59 -9.70
CA SER A 485 -11.42 12.80 -9.98
C SER A 485 -10.54 11.90 -9.12
N HIS A 486 -10.79 11.87 -7.81
CA HIS A 486 -10.00 11.09 -6.87
C HIS A 486 -10.18 9.59 -7.13
N PHE A 487 -11.42 9.15 -7.34
CA PHE A 487 -11.72 7.75 -7.67
C PHE A 487 -10.98 7.28 -8.93
N VAL A 488 -11.01 8.08 -10.01
CA VAL A 488 -10.30 7.79 -11.25
C VAL A 488 -8.80 7.63 -11.02
N VAL A 489 -8.19 8.52 -10.25
CA VAL A 489 -6.74 8.48 -9.98
C VAL A 489 -6.36 7.22 -9.23
N ASN A 490 -7.09 6.88 -8.16
CA ASN A 490 -6.82 5.69 -7.39
C ASN A 490 -7.08 4.41 -8.21
N SER A 491 -8.18 4.35 -8.96
CA SER A 491 -8.48 3.22 -9.84
C SER A 491 -7.40 2.98 -10.88
N VAL A 492 -6.86 4.04 -11.49
CA VAL A 492 -5.79 3.91 -12.49
C VAL A 492 -4.46 3.56 -11.81
N LEU A 493 -4.04 4.26 -10.76
CA LEU A 493 -2.74 4.03 -10.14
C LEU A 493 -2.64 2.65 -9.47
N ILE A 494 -3.70 2.21 -8.79
CA ILE A 494 -3.71 0.89 -8.13
C ILE A 494 -4.00 -0.23 -9.14
N GLY A 495 -4.76 0.05 -10.21
CA GLY A 495 -5.06 -0.91 -11.26
C GLY A 495 -3.96 -1.12 -12.30
N MET A 496 -3.09 -0.12 -12.54
CA MET A 496 -2.07 -0.20 -13.60
C MET A 496 -1.05 -1.34 -13.39
N PRO A 497 -0.56 -1.61 -12.16
CA PRO A 497 0.34 -2.73 -11.93
C PRO A 497 -0.31 -4.09 -12.20
N LEU A 498 -1.60 -4.23 -11.92
CA LEU A 498 -2.38 -5.44 -12.24
C LEU A 498 -2.42 -5.68 -13.76
N ILE A 499 -2.69 -4.63 -14.54
CA ILE A 499 -2.74 -4.71 -16.00
C ILE A 499 -1.40 -5.14 -16.59
N LYS A 500 -0.29 -4.68 -15.99
CA LYS A 500 1.07 -5.02 -16.40
C LYS A 500 1.55 -6.40 -15.93
N SER A 501 0.76 -7.11 -15.13
CA SER A 501 1.07 -8.49 -14.74
C SER A 501 1.07 -9.43 -15.95
N ASN A 502 1.94 -10.44 -15.93
CA ASN A 502 1.92 -11.52 -16.90
C ASN A 502 0.76 -12.52 -16.65
N ASP A 503 0.06 -12.40 -15.52
CA ASP A 503 -1.09 -13.22 -15.17
C ASP A 503 -2.39 -12.65 -15.78
N PHE A 504 -3.13 -13.50 -16.50
CA PHE A 504 -4.36 -13.11 -17.18
C PHE A 504 -5.47 -12.64 -16.21
N HIS A 505 -5.65 -13.33 -15.08
CA HIS A 505 -6.68 -12.99 -14.09
C HIS A 505 -6.40 -11.65 -13.40
N LEU A 506 -5.12 -11.37 -13.10
CA LEU A 506 -4.69 -10.08 -12.56
C LEU A 506 -4.86 -8.97 -13.60
N SER A 507 -4.45 -9.20 -14.84
CA SER A 507 -4.60 -8.20 -15.91
C SER A 507 -6.07 -7.83 -16.14
N VAL A 508 -6.96 -8.82 -16.21
CA VAL A 508 -8.42 -8.60 -16.32
C VAL A 508 -8.96 -7.85 -15.10
N SER A 509 -8.54 -8.21 -13.90
CA SER A 509 -8.91 -7.51 -12.66
C SER A 509 -8.52 -6.03 -12.71
N GLY A 510 -7.32 -5.69 -13.19
CA GLY A 510 -6.90 -4.32 -13.40
C GLY A 510 -7.78 -3.55 -14.39
N VAL A 511 -8.14 -4.18 -15.52
CA VAL A 511 -9.06 -3.59 -16.50
C VAL A 511 -10.45 -3.35 -15.89
N LEU A 512 -10.97 -4.29 -15.09
CA LEU A 512 -12.28 -4.15 -14.45
C LEU A 512 -12.33 -2.95 -13.48
N VAL A 513 -11.28 -2.74 -12.67
CA VAL A 513 -11.20 -1.59 -11.75
C VAL A 513 -11.24 -0.27 -12.52
N ILE A 514 -10.44 -0.17 -13.58
CA ILE A 514 -10.41 1.03 -14.44
C ILE A 514 -11.77 1.20 -15.13
N ALA A 515 -12.40 0.12 -15.62
CA ALA A 515 -13.73 0.18 -16.21
C ALA A 515 -14.80 0.66 -15.20
N CYS A 516 -14.74 0.24 -13.94
CA CYS A 516 -15.61 0.72 -12.87
C CYS A 516 -15.46 2.23 -12.63
N ALA A 517 -14.25 2.78 -12.78
CA ALA A 517 -14.01 4.23 -12.76
C ALA A 517 -14.86 4.97 -13.80
N PHE A 518 -15.15 4.32 -14.94
CA PHE A 518 -15.96 4.88 -16.01
C PHE A 518 -17.47 4.67 -15.85
N ILE A 519 -17.90 3.64 -15.11
CA ILE A 519 -19.32 3.26 -14.96
C ILE A 519 -20.02 4.06 -13.86
N PHE A 520 -19.37 4.23 -12.71
CA PHE A 520 -19.99 4.86 -11.52
C PHE A 520 -20.56 6.26 -11.82
N PRO A 521 -19.87 7.16 -12.55
CA PRO A 521 -20.38 8.49 -12.90
C PRO A 521 -21.47 8.47 -14.00
N LEU A 522 -21.53 7.43 -14.84
CA LEU A 522 -22.55 7.29 -15.88
C LEU A 522 -23.92 6.92 -15.28
N THR A 523 -23.97 6.18 -14.18
CA THR A 523 -25.23 5.87 -13.47
C THR A 523 -25.96 7.14 -13.02
N PHE A 524 -25.24 8.20 -12.60
CA PHE A 524 -25.82 9.52 -12.30
C PHE A 524 -26.45 10.19 -13.54
N ILE A 525 -25.90 9.97 -14.73
CA ILE A 525 -26.48 10.47 -16.00
C ILE A 525 -27.74 9.67 -16.38
N PHE A 526 -27.75 8.35 -16.15
CA PHE A 526 -28.91 7.51 -16.45
C PHE A 526 -30.08 7.69 -15.46
N LEU A 527 -29.79 7.81 -14.16
CA LEU A 527 -30.79 8.08 -13.13
C LEU A 527 -31.46 9.45 -13.34
N SER A 528 -30.71 10.45 -13.79
CA SER A 528 -31.27 11.75 -14.19
C SER A 528 -32.09 11.67 -15.50
N LYS A 529 -31.76 10.77 -16.43
CA LYS A 529 -32.58 10.48 -17.64
C LYS A 529 -33.92 9.82 -17.31
N ALA A 530 -33.93 8.82 -16.43
CA ALA A 530 -35.14 8.09 -16.04
C ALA A 530 -36.20 9.00 -15.38
N GLY A 531 -35.77 9.95 -14.55
CA GLY A 531 -36.65 10.95 -13.93
C GLY A 531 -37.35 11.91 -14.90
N ARG A 532 -36.84 12.06 -16.14
CA ARG A 532 -37.46 12.89 -17.19
C ARG A 532 -38.50 12.13 -18.02
N LYS A 533 -38.24 10.85 -18.35
CA LYS A 533 -39.20 10.01 -19.07
C LYS A 533 -40.48 9.79 -18.27
N SER A 534 -40.37 9.55 -16.96
CA SER A 534 -41.54 9.42 -16.07
C SER A 534 -42.34 10.71 -15.92
N ARG A 535 -41.74 11.87 -16.25
CA ARG A 535 -42.38 13.19 -16.22
C ARG A 535 -43.18 13.45 -17.49
N ILE A 536 -42.65 13.10 -18.66
CA ILE A 536 -43.36 13.21 -19.95
C ILE A 536 -44.59 12.30 -19.95
N MET A 537 -44.46 11.08 -19.45
CA MET A 537 -45.58 10.12 -19.31
C MET A 537 -46.61 10.46 -18.24
N LYS A 538 -46.33 11.43 -17.35
CA LYS A 538 -47.29 11.92 -16.33
C LYS A 538 -47.93 13.26 -16.70
N SER A 539 -47.47 13.88 -17.78
CA SER A 539 -48.00 15.13 -18.33
C SER A 539 -48.82 14.93 -19.61
N GLU A 540 -48.81 13.71 -20.15
CA GLU A 540 -49.83 13.15 -21.05
C GLU A 540 -50.84 12.39 -20.20
#